data_AF-A0A2S9GPH6-F1
#
_entry.id   AF-A0A2S9GPH6-F1
#
_cell.length_a   1.000
_cell.length_b   1.000
_cell.length_c   1.000
_cell.angle_alpha   90.00
_cell.angle_beta   90.00
_cell.angle_gamma   90.00
#
_symmetry.space_group_name_H-M   'P 1'
#
loop_
_entity.id
_entity.type
_entity.pdbx_description
1 polymer ?
#
loop_
_entity_poly.entity_id
_entity_poly.type
_entity_poly.pdbx_seq_one_letter_code
_entity_poly.pdbx_strand_id
1 'polypeptide(L)' 'VGGGDGTVAAAAAIALEEGVPLAVFPAGTFNHFAKDIGCDTTAKTVAAIQEGSVYCVDMVCLNETQMVINTASIG' A
#
# COMPACT_ATOMS: atom_id res chain seq x y z
N VAL A 1 5.10 4.72 4.17
CA VAL A 1 3.75 5.20 4.53
C VAL A 1 3.24 4.40 5.70
N GLY A 2 2.88 5.07 6.80
CA GLY A 2 2.17 4.45 7.92
C GLY A 2 0.77 5.05 8.00
N GLY A 3 -0.26 4.28 7.69
CA GLY A 3 -1.64 4.75 7.67
C GLY A 3 -2.61 3.65 7.24
N GLY A 4 -3.91 3.97 7.20
CA GLY A 4 -4.93 3.08 6.64
C GLY A 4 -4.91 3.07 5.11
N ASP A 5 -5.80 2.29 4.50
CA ASP A 5 -5.80 2.01 3.06
C ASP A 5 -5.90 3.29 2.20
N GLY A 6 -6.70 4.28 2.63
CA GLY A 6 -6.79 5.57 1.92
C GLY A 6 -5.48 6.37 1.92
N THR A 7 -4.71 6.34 3.01
CA THR A 7 -3.39 6.98 3.07
C THR A 7 -2.40 6.26 2.16
N VAL A 8 -2.47 4.92 2.12
CA VAL A 8 -1.62 4.13 1.23
C VAL A 8 -2.00 4.36 -0.24
N ALA A 9 -3.29 4.43 -0.56
CA ALA A 9 -3.80 4.71 -1.91
C ALA A 9 -3.32 6.06 -2.46
N ALA A 10 -3.42 7.12 -1.66
CA ALA A 10 -2.93 8.44 -2.07
C ALA A 10 -1.41 8.43 -2.30
N ALA A 11 -0.65 7.79 -1.43
CA ALA A 11 0.80 7.71 -1.58
C ALA A 11 1.24 6.79 -2.73
N ALA A 12 0.47 5.73 -3.03
CA ALA A 12 0.75 4.84 -4.15
C ALA A 12 0.48 5.50 -5.49
N ALA A 13 -0.53 6.37 -5.59
CA ALA A 13 -0.75 7.19 -6.78
C ALA A 13 0.49 8.03 -7.11
N ILE A 14 1.05 8.72 -6.11
CA ILE A 14 2.27 9.53 -6.26
C ILE A 14 3.48 8.64 -6.60
N ALA A 15 3.63 7.50 -5.92
CA ALA A 15 4.74 6.58 -6.16
C ALA A 15 4.71 5.99 -7.58
N LEU A 16 3.51 5.74 -8.12
CA LEU A 16 3.31 5.27 -9.48
C LEU A 16 3.69 6.35 -10.51
N GLU A 17 3.29 7.60 -10.28
CA GLU A 17 3.65 8.75 -11.13
C GLU A 17 5.17 8.97 -11.16
N GLU A 18 5.84 8.82 -10.03
CA GLU A 18 7.29 9.01 -9.88
C GLU A 18 8.10 7.74 -10.22
N GLY A 19 7.45 6.61 -10.49
CA GLY A 19 8.11 5.34 -10.83
C GLY A 19 8.97 4.75 -9.69
N VAL A 20 8.59 5.00 -8.42
CA VAL A 20 9.34 4.54 -7.24
C VAL A 20 8.54 3.51 -6.43
N PRO A 21 9.20 2.54 -5.79
CA PRO A 21 8.52 1.59 -4.91
C PRO A 21 8.01 2.27 -3.63
N LEU A 22 6.85 1.83 -3.14
CA LEU A 22 6.24 2.35 -1.92
C LEU A 22 6.43 1.40 -0.73
N ALA A 23 7.17 1.84 0.29
CA ALA A 23 7.27 1.12 1.56
C ALA A 23 6.02 1.37 2.42
N VAL A 24 5.32 0.32 2.85
CA VAL A 24 4.11 0.41 3.65
C VAL A 24 4.30 -0.25 5.02
N PHE A 25 4.00 0.51 6.06
CA PHE A 25 4.13 0.10 7.46
C PHE A 25 2.73 -0.01 8.08
N PRO A 26 2.45 -1.10 8.81
CA PRO A 26 1.16 -1.28 9.49
C PRO A 26 1.06 -0.31 10.67
N ALA A 27 0.35 0.80 10.47
CA ALA A 27 0.18 1.85 11.49
C ALA A 27 -1.29 2.19 11.78
N GLY A 28 -2.25 1.50 11.16
CA GLY A 28 -3.69 1.66 11.38
C GLY A 28 -4.31 0.53 12.21
N THR A 29 -5.59 0.65 12.56
CA THR A 29 -6.31 -0.33 13.40
C THR A 29 -6.66 -1.63 12.65
N PHE A 30 -6.87 -1.57 11.32
CA PHE A 30 -7.31 -2.73 10.53
C PHE A 30 -6.23 -3.33 9.62
N ASN A 31 -5.25 -2.53 9.16
CA ASN A 31 -4.06 -2.97 8.41
C ASN A 31 -4.32 -4.08 7.35
N HIS A 32 -5.48 -4.08 6.69
CA HIS A 32 -5.84 -5.13 5.75
C HIS A 32 -4.86 -5.17 4.57
N PHE A 33 -4.57 -4.00 4.00
CA PHE A 33 -3.60 -3.91 2.92
C PHE A 33 -2.19 -4.40 3.32
N ALA A 34 -1.68 -3.99 4.49
CA ALA A 34 -0.37 -4.41 4.95
C ALA A 34 -0.28 -5.93 5.19
N LYS A 35 -1.38 -6.55 5.67
CA LYS A 35 -1.47 -8.01 5.80
C LYS A 35 -1.49 -8.70 4.45
N ASP A 36 -2.25 -8.18 3.49
CA ASP A 36 -2.42 -8.80 2.18
C ASP A 36 -1.14 -8.78 1.34
N ILE A 37 -0.27 -7.78 1.55
CA ILE A 37 1.07 -7.73 0.94
C ILE A 37 2.16 -8.44 1.76
N GLY A 38 1.80 -9.14 2.84
CA GLY A 38 2.74 -9.85 3.70
C GLY A 38 3.57 -8.96 4.65
N CYS A 39 3.29 -7.66 4.71
CA CYS A 39 3.91 -6.66 5.59
C CYS A 39 3.06 -6.43 6.86
N ASP A 40 2.57 -7.51 7.49
CA ASP A 40 1.71 -7.49 8.68
C ASP A 40 2.40 -6.95 9.95
N THR A 41 3.73 -6.77 9.92
CA THR A 41 4.52 -6.18 10.99
C THR A 41 5.56 -5.21 10.44
N THR A 42 5.88 -4.17 11.20
CA THR A 42 6.95 -3.20 10.87
C THR A 42 8.28 -3.91 10.59
N ALA A 43 8.59 -4.98 11.34
CA ALA A 43 9.81 -5.75 11.16
C ALA A 43 9.89 -6.43 9.79
N LYS A 44 8.78 -6.99 9.29
CA LYS A 44 8.72 -7.55 7.94
C LYS A 44 8.90 -6.49 6.85
N THR A 45 8.29 -5.32 6.99
CA THR A 45 8.51 -4.22 6.05
C THR A 45 10.00 -3.82 6.01
N VAL A 46 10.65 -3.71 7.18
CA VAL A 46 12.08 -3.37 7.25
C VAL A 46 12.94 -4.47 6.61
N ALA A 47 12.65 -5.74 6.88
CA ALA A 47 13.35 -6.87 6.25
C ALA A 47 13.20 -6.85 4.72
N ALA A 48 11.97 -6.65 4.22
CA ALA A 48 11.70 -6.58 2.79
C ALA A 48 12.48 -5.45 2.10
N ILE A 49 12.63 -4.30 2.75
CA ILE A 49 13.45 -3.18 2.26
C ILE A 49 14.93 -3.55 2.26
N GLN A 50 15.44 -4.19 3.32
CA GLN A 50 16.85 -4.60 3.43
C GLN A 50 17.22 -5.67 2.40
N GLU A 51 16.30 -6.60 2.13
CA GLU A 51 16.47 -7.68 1.16
C GLU A 51 16.23 -7.22 -0.29
N GLY A 52 15.66 -6.03 -0.49
CA GLY A 52 15.30 -5.52 -1.82
C GLY A 52 14.11 -6.26 -2.45
N SER A 53 13.26 -6.89 -1.64
CA SER A 53 12.07 -7.60 -2.10
C SER A 53 10.90 -6.64 -2.28
N VAL A 54 10.16 -6.78 -3.38
CA VAL A 54 8.97 -5.97 -3.68
C VAL A 54 7.77 -6.86 -3.93
N TYR A 55 6.60 -6.42 -3.46
CA TYR A 55 5.31 -7.03 -3.79
C TYR A 55 4.59 -6.14 -4.80
N CYS A 56 4.27 -6.71 -5.96
CA CYS A 56 3.43 -6.04 -6.94
C CYS A 56 1.97 -6.18 -6.52
N VAL A 57 1.25 -5.06 -6.53
CA VAL A 57 -0.17 -5.00 -6.18
C VAL A 57 -0.92 -4.25 -7.28
N ASP A 58 -2.09 -4.76 -7.62
CA ASP A 58 -2.96 -4.13 -8.59
C ASP A 58 -3.61 -2.87 -7.98
N MET A 59 -3.59 -1.78 -8.75
CA MET A 59 -4.29 -0.54 -8.43
C MET A 59 -5.45 -0.34 -9.40
N VAL A 60 -6.60 0.09 -8.89
CA VAL A 60 -7.76 0.44 -9.71
C VAL A 60 -8.02 1.93 -9.60
N CYS A 61 -8.15 2.61 -10.74
CA CYS A 61 -8.58 4.01 -10.80
C CYS A 61 -10.09 4.09 -11.06
N LEU A 62 -10.84 4.67 -10.12
CA LEU A 62 -12.25 4.98 -10.26
C LEU A 62 -12.43 6.44 -10.69
N ASN A 63 -13.31 6.68 -11.66
CA ASN A 63 -13.64 8.02 -12.17
C ASN A 63 -12.42 8.88 -12.53
N GLU A 64 -11.37 8.25 -13.06
CA GLU A 64 -10.11 8.89 -13.50
C GLU A 64 -9.33 9.65 -12.41
N THR A 65 -9.80 9.65 -11.17
CA THR A 65 -9.30 10.52 -10.10
C THR A 65 -9.06 9.79 -8.79
N GLN A 66 -9.73 8.65 -8.57
CA GLN A 66 -9.69 7.97 -7.29
C GLN A 66 -8.98 6.62 -7.40
N MET A 67 -7.73 6.58 -6.94
CA MET A 67 -6.97 5.36 -6.83
C MET A 67 -7.44 4.54 -5.63
N VAL A 68 -7.74 3.26 -5.85
CA VAL A 68 -8.11 2.28 -4.82
C VAL A 68 -7.11 1.13 -4.84
N ILE A 69 -6.69 0.70 -3.66
CA ILE A 69 -5.82 -0.46 -3.50
C ILE A 69 -6.61 -1.59 -2.83
N ASN A 70 -6.60 -2.76 -3.46
CA ASN A 70 -7.03 -4.08 -2.96
C ASN A 70 -8.52 -4.26 -2.58
N THR A 71 -9.22 -3.27 -2.02
CA THR A 71 -10.66 -3.41 -1.74
C THR A 71 -11.39 -2.06 -1.84
N ALA A 72 -12.27 -1.94 -2.83
CA ALA A 72 -13.33 -0.92 -2.84
C ALA A 72 -14.55 -1.49 -2.10
N SER A 73 -14.85 -0.98 -0.90
CA SER A 73 -16.15 -1.26 -0.27
C SER A 73 -17.15 -0.20 -0.74
N ILE A 74 -18.02 -0.57 -1.68
CA ILE A 74 -19.21 0.23 -2.02
C ILE A 74 -20.32 -0.20 -1.06
N GLY A 75 -20.76 0.74 -0.22
CA GLY A 75 -21.98 0.60 0.57
C GLY A 75 -23.21 0.97 -0.25
#